data_AF-A0A924CWU9-F1
#
_entry.id   AF-A0A924CWU9-F1
#
_cell.length_a   1.000
_cell.length_b   1.000
_cell.length_c   1.000
_cell.angle_alpha   90.00
_cell.angle_beta   90.00
_cell.angle_gamma   90.00
#
_symmetry.space_group_name_H-M   'P 1'
#
loop_
_entity.id
_entity.type
_entity.pdbx_description
1 polymer ?
#
loop_
_entity_poly.entity_id
_entity_poly.type
_entity_poly.pdbx_seq_one_letter_code
_entity_poly.pdbx_strand_id
1 'polypeptide(L)'
;MHPMGIMHYLPLPGGLAAAGVHVLTAVSRYPNNDSALIMEKVAIDLGKWVDHARRKLGYAKVVLAGWSGGGALALFYQAEAENPSVRATPAGDQPDLTQAGLPPVDGVMLLAAHVSRSHTLTEWPDPSVIDEADPVRRDPQWNLYDPACAQPPYSDAFLAEFRARQLARSRRIDGWVLETLSRLKAREGEYAERAFIVHGTMADPRWLDPAVDANDRAPGRCYLGDPRLINDSPGGLGRFTTLRSWLSQWSHDHSNADGVACGARINVPVLVIGNSADDACTPSHTQRLYDCVPQVERELHIIEGATHYYAFQPEKLAEAAGVVKDWLVRRGFD
;
A
#
# COMPACT_ATOMS: atom_id res chain seq x y z
N MET A 1 -5.06 -11.08 -2.63
CA MET A 1 -3.85 -10.92 -3.49
C MET A 1 -3.10 -9.69 -2.99
N HIS A 2 -1.77 -9.69 -3.10
CA HIS A 2 -0.95 -8.50 -2.88
C HIS A 2 -0.24 -8.14 -4.20
N PRO A 3 0.08 -6.86 -4.50
CA PRO A 3 0.61 -6.49 -5.80
C PRO A 3 1.85 -7.29 -6.25
N MET A 4 2.82 -7.49 -5.36
CA MET A 4 4.03 -8.28 -5.64
C MET A 4 4.24 -9.50 -4.71
N GLY A 5 3.84 -9.36 -3.44
CA GLY A 5 3.97 -10.37 -2.40
C GLY A 5 3.17 -11.66 -2.64
N ILE A 6 3.77 -12.77 -2.23
CA ILE A 6 3.17 -14.10 -2.29
C ILE A 6 2.59 -14.44 -0.92
N MET A 7 1.25 -14.47 -0.83
CA MET A 7 0.57 -14.42 0.46
C MET A 7 0.49 -15.77 1.20
N HIS A 8 0.67 -16.91 0.53
CA HIS A 8 0.44 -18.22 1.17
C HIS A 8 1.49 -18.61 2.22
N TYR A 9 2.63 -17.89 2.28
CA TYR A 9 3.63 -18.07 3.32
C TYR A 9 3.36 -17.23 4.57
N LEU A 10 2.42 -16.28 4.49
CA LEU A 10 2.12 -15.38 5.59
C LEU A 10 1.03 -15.98 6.51
N PRO A 11 1.02 -15.63 7.80
CA PRO A 11 0.18 -16.32 8.79
C PRO A 11 -1.33 -16.17 8.57
N LEU A 12 -1.82 -15.01 8.12
CA LEU A 12 -3.26 -14.74 8.06
C LEU A 12 -4.02 -15.67 7.09
N PRO A 13 -3.58 -15.90 5.83
CA PRO A 13 -4.21 -16.90 4.97
C PRO A 13 -4.28 -18.30 5.57
N GLY A 14 -3.21 -18.74 6.25
CA GLY A 14 -3.18 -20.04 6.93
C GLY A 14 -4.14 -20.09 8.12
N GLY A 15 -4.20 -19.01 8.92
CA GLY A 15 -5.13 -18.88 10.05
C GLY A 15 -6.59 -18.89 9.62
N LEU A 16 -6.93 -18.20 8.52
CA LEU A 16 -8.28 -18.21 7.94
C LEU A 16 -8.67 -19.61 7.44
N ALA A 17 -7.77 -20.28 6.73
CA ALA A 17 -8.01 -21.66 6.27
C ALA A 17 -8.22 -22.62 7.45
N ALA A 18 -7.40 -22.51 8.50
CA ALA A 18 -7.55 -23.31 9.73
C ALA A 18 -8.86 -23.01 10.48
N ALA A 19 -9.39 -21.78 10.37
CA ALA A 19 -10.69 -21.40 10.90
C ALA A 19 -11.88 -21.91 10.06
N GLY A 20 -11.62 -22.58 8.93
CA GLY A 20 -12.63 -23.13 8.02
C GLY A 20 -13.08 -22.18 6.92
N VAL A 21 -12.39 -21.05 6.72
CA VAL A 21 -12.68 -20.13 5.60
C VAL A 21 -12.02 -20.68 4.33
N HIS A 22 -12.73 -20.65 3.21
CA HIS A 22 -12.16 -20.98 1.91
C HIS A 22 -11.27 -19.83 1.43
N VAL A 23 -9.95 -20.07 1.29
CA VAL A 23 -8.97 -19.03 0.96
C VAL A 23 -8.29 -19.31 -0.37
N LEU A 24 -8.32 -18.32 -1.27
CA LEU A 24 -7.55 -18.30 -2.52
C LEU A 24 -6.40 -17.28 -2.42
N THR A 25 -5.16 -17.76 -2.38
CA THR A 25 -3.95 -16.93 -2.37
C THR A 25 -3.46 -16.66 -3.80
N ALA A 26 -4.13 -15.72 -4.46
CA ALA A 26 -3.77 -15.27 -5.81
C ALA A 26 -2.41 -14.53 -5.86
N VAL A 27 -1.72 -14.67 -7.00
CA VAL A 27 -0.45 -14.01 -7.33
C VAL A 27 -0.61 -13.23 -8.63
N SER A 28 0.00 -12.05 -8.72
CA SER A 28 0.01 -11.23 -9.93
C SER A 28 1.08 -11.71 -10.93
N ARG A 29 1.18 -11.07 -12.10
CA ARG A 29 2.32 -11.27 -13.02
C ARG A 29 3.67 -10.73 -12.51
N TYR A 30 3.70 -10.12 -11.32
CA TYR A 30 4.87 -9.47 -10.72
C TYR A 30 5.32 -10.13 -9.40
N PRO A 31 5.43 -11.47 -9.30
CA PRO A 31 5.84 -12.10 -8.05
C PRO A 31 7.24 -11.63 -7.65
N ASN A 32 7.37 -11.09 -6.43
CA ASN A 32 8.62 -10.58 -5.87
C ASN A 32 9.31 -9.48 -6.69
N ASN A 33 8.60 -8.79 -7.59
CA ASN A 33 9.17 -7.74 -8.43
C ASN A 33 8.33 -6.47 -8.40
N ASP A 34 8.72 -5.53 -7.54
CA ASP A 34 8.10 -4.20 -7.49
C ASP A 34 8.66 -3.23 -8.52
N SER A 35 9.87 -3.49 -9.03
CA SER A 35 10.61 -2.51 -9.82
C SER A 35 9.92 -2.14 -11.14
N ALA A 36 9.22 -3.09 -11.76
CA ALA A 36 8.51 -2.91 -13.03
C ALA A 36 6.98 -3.06 -12.90
N LEU A 37 6.45 -3.10 -11.67
CA LEU A 37 5.04 -3.34 -11.42
C LEU A 37 4.19 -2.16 -11.89
N ILE A 38 3.04 -2.49 -12.50
CA ILE A 38 2.03 -1.53 -12.94
C ILE A 38 0.69 -1.93 -12.30
N MET A 39 0.12 -1.07 -11.47
CA MET A 39 -1.10 -1.34 -10.70
C MET A 39 -2.29 -1.69 -11.58
N GLU A 40 -2.45 -1.03 -12.73
CA GLU A 40 -3.52 -1.30 -13.69
C GLU A 40 -3.43 -2.74 -14.25
N LYS A 41 -2.21 -3.23 -14.50
CA LYS A 41 -2.00 -4.61 -14.94
C LYS A 41 -2.30 -5.61 -13.82
N VAL A 42 -1.96 -5.27 -12.57
CA VAL A 42 -2.27 -6.08 -11.39
C VAL A 42 -3.78 -6.15 -11.13
N ALA A 43 -4.54 -5.07 -11.37
CA ALA A 43 -6.00 -5.10 -11.27
C ALA A 43 -6.60 -6.08 -12.29
N ILE A 44 -6.09 -6.13 -13.52
CA ILE A 44 -6.51 -7.13 -14.51
C ILE A 44 -6.19 -8.56 -14.03
N ASP A 45 -5.00 -8.78 -13.46
CA ASP A 45 -4.63 -10.09 -12.91
C ASP A 45 -5.58 -10.51 -11.78
N LEU A 46 -5.94 -9.58 -10.90
CA LEU A 46 -6.93 -9.84 -9.85
C LEU A 46 -8.28 -10.26 -10.44
N GLY A 47 -8.72 -9.59 -11.50
CA GLY A 47 -9.96 -9.93 -12.20
C GLY A 47 -9.96 -11.33 -12.79
N LYS A 48 -8.80 -11.83 -13.26
CA LYS A 48 -8.67 -13.22 -13.71
C LYS A 48 -8.83 -14.22 -12.56
N TRP A 49 -8.36 -13.88 -11.36
CA TRP A 49 -8.56 -14.73 -10.18
C TRP A 49 -10.01 -14.72 -9.68
N VAL A 50 -10.67 -13.55 -9.69
CA VAL A 50 -12.10 -13.45 -9.38
C VAL A 50 -12.92 -14.27 -10.38
N ASP A 51 -12.62 -14.16 -11.68
CA ASP A 51 -13.27 -14.96 -12.72
C ASP A 51 -13.04 -16.46 -12.53
N HIS A 52 -11.82 -16.86 -12.20
CA HIS A 52 -11.47 -18.25 -11.91
C HIS A 52 -12.26 -18.81 -10.71
N ALA A 53 -12.33 -18.05 -9.62
CA ALA A 53 -13.09 -18.45 -8.43
C ALA A 53 -14.57 -18.72 -8.77
N ARG A 54 -15.19 -17.84 -9.57
CA ARG A 54 -16.60 -18.00 -9.96
C ARG A 54 -16.80 -19.11 -11.00
N ARG A 55 -16.09 -19.06 -12.13
CA ARG A 55 -16.37 -19.92 -13.30
C ARG A 55 -15.75 -21.30 -13.23
N LYS A 56 -14.61 -21.46 -12.54
CA LYS A 56 -13.89 -22.74 -12.46
C LYS A 56 -14.06 -23.43 -11.12
N LEU A 57 -13.99 -22.67 -10.02
CA LEU A 57 -14.15 -23.23 -8.69
C LEU A 57 -15.60 -23.23 -8.19
N GLY A 58 -16.51 -22.52 -8.87
CA GLY A 58 -17.95 -22.56 -8.62
C GLY A 58 -18.43 -21.69 -7.45
N TYR A 59 -17.61 -20.74 -6.97
CA TYR A 59 -17.99 -19.87 -5.86
C TYR A 59 -19.04 -18.84 -6.28
N ALA A 60 -20.19 -18.85 -5.60
CA ALA A 60 -21.26 -17.87 -5.80
C ALA A 60 -20.90 -16.49 -5.23
N LYS A 61 -20.13 -16.45 -4.15
CA LYS A 61 -19.67 -15.24 -3.47
C LYS A 61 -18.14 -15.18 -3.45
N VAL A 62 -17.58 -14.01 -3.72
CA VAL A 62 -16.14 -13.75 -3.65
C VAL A 62 -15.94 -12.49 -2.83
N VAL A 63 -15.07 -12.55 -1.83
CA VAL A 63 -14.69 -11.41 -0.99
C VAL A 63 -13.20 -11.15 -1.17
N LEU A 64 -12.81 -9.89 -1.42
CA LEU A 64 -11.40 -9.54 -1.50
C LEU A 64 -10.81 -9.35 -0.11
N ALA A 65 -9.76 -10.09 0.21
CA ALA A 65 -8.93 -9.86 1.39
C ALA A 65 -7.65 -9.09 1.00
N GLY A 66 -7.64 -7.79 1.25
CA GLY A 66 -6.51 -6.90 1.04
C GLY A 66 -5.69 -6.71 2.32
N TRP A 67 -4.61 -7.47 2.47
CA TRP A 67 -3.67 -7.32 3.59
C TRP A 67 -2.49 -6.42 3.22
N SER A 68 -2.13 -5.46 4.08
CA SER A 68 -1.00 -4.56 3.88
C SER A 68 -1.19 -3.80 2.54
N GLY A 69 -0.24 -3.88 1.61
CA GLY A 69 -0.40 -3.29 0.28
C GLY A 69 -1.44 -3.93 -0.62
N GLY A 70 -2.03 -5.05 -0.22
CA GLY A 70 -3.22 -5.64 -0.86
C GLY A 70 -4.49 -4.82 -0.64
N GLY A 71 -4.57 -3.99 0.40
CA GLY A 71 -5.76 -3.17 0.70
C GLY A 71 -6.03 -2.13 -0.38
N ALA A 72 -5.02 -1.33 -0.70
CA ALA A 72 -5.10 -0.35 -1.78
C ALA A 72 -5.42 -0.99 -3.14
N LEU A 73 -4.85 -2.17 -3.43
CA LEU A 73 -5.19 -2.93 -4.62
C LEU A 73 -6.65 -3.40 -4.63
N ALA A 74 -7.17 -3.88 -3.50
CA ALA A 74 -8.55 -4.35 -3.41
C ALA A 74 -9.55 -3.21 -3.64
N LEU A 75 -9.30 -2.03 -3.06
CA LEU A 75 -10.11 -0.83 -3.28
C LEU A 75 -10.02 -0.34 -4.73
N PHE A 76 -8.80 -0.25 -5.27
CA PHE A 76 -8.60 0.15 -6.67
C PHE A 76 -9.31 -0.78 -7.64
N TYR A 77 -9.14 -2.10 -7.46
CA TYR A 77 -9.81 -3.10 -8.28
C TYR A 77 -11.33 -2.98 -8.20
N GLN A 78 -11.90 -2.95 -6.99
CA GLN A 78 -13.35 -2.97 -6.84
C GLN A 78 -13.98 -1.68 -7.39
N ALA A 79 -13.34 -0.53 -7.17
CA ALA A 79 -13.79 0.74 -7.74
C ALA A 79 -13.83 0.71 -9.27
N GLU A 80 -12.81 0.13 -9.91
CA GLU A 80 -12.77 -0.02 -11.38
C GLU A 80 -13.65 -1.17 -11.90
N ALA A 81 -13.99 -2.16 -11.06
CA ALA A 81 -14.94 -3.22 -11.42
C ALA A 81 -16.41 -2.74 -11.35
N GLU A 82 -16.73 -1.84 -10.42
CA GLU A 82 -18.08 -1.28 -10.26
C GLU A 82 -18.34 -0.09 -11.19
N ASN A 83 -17.39 0.84 -11.30
CA ASN A 83 -17.50 2.06 -12.10
C ASN A 83 -16.16 2.40 -12.78
N PRO A 84 -15.81 1.71 -13.88
CA PRO A 84 -14.52 1.87 -14.52
C PRO A 84 -14.31 3.27 -15.09
N SER A 85 -13.12 3.83 -14.85
CA SER A 85 -12.77 5.19 -15.27
C SER A 85 -11.36 5.31 -15.85
N VAL A 86 -10.45 4.40 -15.51
CA VAL A 86 -9.05 4.45 -15.93
C VAL A 86 -8.90 3.97 -17.38
N ARG A 87 -8.57 4.89 -18.29
CA ARG A 87 -8.39 4.61 -19.73
C ARG A 87 -6.95 4.28 -20.15
N ALA A 88 -5.99 4.63 -19.31
CA ALA A 88 -4.57 4.38 -19.53
C ALA A 88 -3.84 4.41 -18.19
N THR A 89 -2.63 3.85 -18.16
CA THR A 89 -1.70 4.06 -17.04
C THR A 89 -1.35 5.55 -16.91
N PRO A 90 -0.82 6.00 -15.76
CA PRO A 90 -0.39 7.39 -15.60
C PRO A 90 0.73 7.83 -16.57
N ALA A 91 1.41 6.86 -17.19
CA ALA A 91 2.40 7.09 -18.24
C ALA A 91 1.79 7.22 -19.66
N GLY A 92 0.47 7.11 -19.78
CA GLY A 92 -0.30 7.17 -21.03
C GLY A 92 -0.31 5.87 -21.82
N ASP A 93 0.11 4.75 -21.23
CA ASP A 93 0.19 3.46 -21.92
C ASP A 93 -1.04 2.59 -21.62
N GLN A 94 -1.24 1.53 -22.39
CA GLN A 94 -2.18 0.46 -22.06
C GLN A 94 -1.85 -0.19 -20.70
N PRO A 95 -2.84 -0.71 -19.94
CA PRO A 95 -4.21 -1.03 -20.38
C PRO A 95 -5.26 0.05 -20.13
N ASP A 96 -6.37 -0.03 -20.89
CA ASP A 96 -7.64 0.63 -20.60
C ASP A 96 -8.53 -0.27 -19.72
N LEU A 97 -8.77 0.11 -18.47
CA LEU A 97 -9.60 -0.65 -17.53
C LEU A 97 -11.09 -0.52 -17.83
N THR A 98 -11.53 0.51 -18.56
CA THR A 98 -12.91 0.65 -19.04
C THR A 98 -13.30 -0.42 -20.05
N GLN A 99 -12.32 -1.03 -20.69
CA GLN A 99 -12.50 -2.14 -21.64
C GLN A 99 -12.11 -3.50 -21.04
N ALA A 100 -11.64 -3.55 -19.78
CA ALA A 100 -11.12 -4.78 -19.19
C ALA A 100 -12.21 -5.76 -18.71
N GLY A 101 -13.44 -5.29 -18.48
CA GLY A 101 -14.57 -6.12 -18.04
C GLY A 101 -14.31 -6.83 -16.71
N LEU A 102 -13.77 -6.09 -15.72
CA LEU A 102 -13.42 -6.65 -14.41
C LEU A 102 -14.70 -7.07 -13.65
N PRO A 103 -14.82 -8.32 -13.18
CA PRO A 103 -15.99 -8.76 -12.43
C PRO A 103 -15.97 -8.19 -11.00
N PRO A 104 -17.04 -7.52 -10.53
CA PRO A 104 -17.10 -7.03 -9.15
C PRO A 104 -17.16 -8.19 -8.15
N VAL A 105 -16.66 -7.92 -6.93
CA VAL A 105 -16.76 -8.83 -5.78
C VAL A 105 -17.95 -8.48 -4.89
N ASP A 106 -18.24 -9.33 -3.91
CA ASP A 106 -19.41 -9.21 -3.02
C ASP A 106 -19.10 -8.46 -1.72
N GLY A 107 -17.82 -8.31 -1.38
CA GLY A 107 -17.36 -7.60 -0.18
C GLY A 107 -15.84 -7.39 -0.20
N VAL A 108 -15.37 -6.45 0.61
CA VAL A 108 -13.93 -6.13 0.74
C VAL A 108 -13.52 -6.16 2.21
N MET A 109 -12.43 -6.84 2.51
CA MET A 109 -11.78 -6.84 3.81
C MET A 109 -10.41 -6.20 3.70
N LEU A 110 -10.15 -5.19 4.53
CA LEU A 110 -8.89 -4.46 4.63
C LEU A 110 -8.23 -4.85 5.95
N LEU A 111 -7.16 -5.63 5.87
CA LEU A 111 -6.57 -6.32 7.02
C LEU A 111 -5.18 -5.73 7.26
N ALA A 112 -4.94 -5.04 8.38
CA ALA A 112 -3.68 -4.34 8.64
C ALA A 112 -3.13 -3.64 7.39
N ALA A 113 -4.01 -2.89 6.71
CA ALA A 113 -3.78 -2.40 5.36
C ALA A 113 -3.29 -0.96 5.37
N HIS A 114 -2.43 -0.63 4.42
CA HIS A 114 -2.09 0.76 4.17
C HIS A 114 -3.01 1.36 3.09
N VAL A 115 -3.23 2.67 3.22
CA VAL A 115 -4.15 3.48 2.39
C VAL A 115 -3.83 3.48 0.90
N SER A 116 -2.55 3.56 0.52
CA SER A 116 -2.08 3.43 -0.86
C SER A 116 -0.57 3.32 -0.86
N ARG A 117 0.01 2.73 -1.91
CA ARG A 117 1.46 2.67 -2.08
C ARG A 117 2.06 4.07 -2.24
N SER A 118 1.36 4.96 -2.94
CA SER A 118 1.77 6.34 -3.18
C SER A 118 1.76 7.20 -1.91
N HIS A 119 0.70 7.13 -1.10
CA HIS A 119 0.62 7.89 0.15
C HIS A 119 1.60 7.34 1.19
N THR A 120 1.62 6.02 1.38
CA THR A 120 2.52 5.38 2.34
C THR A 120 3.97 5.64 1.98
N LEU A 121 4.35 5.48 0.70
CA LEU A 121 5.69 5.87 0.31
C LEU A 121 5.86 7.36 0.56
N THR A 122 5.01 8.28 0.10
CA THR A 122 5.21 9.73 0.29
C THR A 122 5.40 10.19 1.74
N GLU A 123 4.89 9.44 2.72
CA GLU A 123 5.11 9.71 4.15
C GLU A 123 6.49 9.26 4.66
N TRP A 124 7.31 8.55 3.85
CA TRP A 124 8.58 7.91 4.25
C TRP A 124 9.87 8.40 3.57
N PRO A 125 9.92 9.12 2.41
CA PRO A 125 11.14 9.66 1.88
C PRO A 125 11.84 10.52 2.90
N ASP A 126 13.15 10.35 3.00
CA ASP A 126 14.04 11.25 3.71
C ASP A 126 14.04 12.60 3.00
N PRO A 127 13.39 13.64 3.56
CA PRO A 127 13.31 14.93 2.89
C PRO A 127 14.65 15.67 2.89
N SER A 128 15.65 15.19 3.64
CA SER A 128 16.97 15.80 3.67
C SER A 128 17.75 15.61 2.38
N VAL A 129 17.43 14.63 1.54
CA VAL A 129 18.12 14.40 0.26
C VAL A 129 17.90 15.63 -0.65
N ILE A 130 18.98 16.37 -0.89
CA ILE A 130 18.95 17.62 -1.67
C ILE A 130 18.98 17.30 -3.16
N ASP A 131 19.77 16.31 -3.56
CA ASP A 131 20.03 15.93 -4.93
C ASP A 131 19.83 14.42 -5.11
N GLU A 132 18.86 14.02 -5.94
CA GLU A 132 18.58 12.60 -6.19
C GLU A 132 19.72 11.89 -6.95
N ALA A 133 20.58 12.64 -7.65
CA ALA A 133 21.77 12.08 -8.32
C ALA A 133 22.98 11.95 -7.38
N ASP A 134 22.94 12.60 -6.21
CA ASP A 134 23.99 12.55 -5.19
C ASP A 134 23.37 12.40 -3.78
N PRO A 135 22.95 11.17 -3.41
CA PRO A 135 22.13 10.93 -2.22
C PRO A 135 22.89 11.10 -0.88
N VAL A 136 24.20 11.36 -0.92
CA VAL A 136 24.97 11.69 0.28
C VAL A 136 24.85 13.18 0.63
N ARG A 137 24.41 14.03 -0.30
CA ARG A 137 24.14 15.45 -0.05
C ARG A 137 22.80 15.59 0.65
N ARG A 138 22.86 15.65 1.98
CA ARG A 138 21.70 15.79 2.87
C ARG A 138 21.73 17.09 3.65
N ASP A 139 20.57 17.70 3.82
CA ASP A 139 20.36 18.80 4.77
C ASP A 139 20.27 18.24 6.20
N PRO A 140 21.26 18.50 7.08
CA PRO A 140 21.26 17.97 8.44
C PRO A 140 20.04 18.40 9.26
N GLN A 141 19.41 19.54 8.95
CA GLN A 141 18.24 20.02 9.68
C GLN A 141 16.97 19.17 9.44
N TRP A 142 16.96 18.37 8.37
CA TRP A 142 15.82 17.54 7.96
C TRP A 142 16.15 16.06 7.88
N ASN A 143 17.37 15.66 8.28
CA ASN A 143 17.76 14.27 8.36
C ASN A 143 17.42 13.77 9.76
N LEU A 144 16.33 12.99 9.91
CA LEU A 144 15.90 12.46 11.22
C LEU A 144 16.98 11.68 11.98
N TYR A 145 18.00 11.20 11.27
CA TYR A 145 19.09 10.40 11.83
C TYR A 145 20.36 11.22 12.12
N ASP A 146 20.36 12.50 11.82
CA ASP A 146 21.45 13.42 12.14
C ASP A 146 21.22 14.06 13.53
N PRO A 147 22.24 14.11 14.41
CA PRO A 147 22.10 14.75 15.72
C PRO A 147 21.81 16.26 15.68
N ALA A 148 22.06 16.93 14.54
CA ALA A 148 21.72 18.34 14.35
C ALA A 148 20.25 18.58 13.99
N CYS A 149 19.53 17.53 13.58
CA CYS A 149 18.08 17.58 13.36
C CYS A 149 17.35 17.68 14.71
N ALA A 150 16.10 18.18 14.68
CA ALA A 150 15.24 18.15 15.85
C ALA A 150 15.16 16.73 16.43
N GLN A 151 15.15 16.59 17.75
CA GLN A 151 15.04 15.31 18.44
C GLN A 151 13.63 15.15 19.02
N PRO A 152 13.09 13.91 19.12
CA PRO A 152 11.78 13.70 19.71
C PRO A 152 11.75 14.11 21.20
N PRO A 153 10.61 14.60 21.73
CA PRO A 153 9.32 14.74 21.05
C PRO A 153 9.30 15.89 20.04
N TYR A 154 8.72 15.64 18.87
CA TYR A 154 8.65 16.62 17.79
C TYR A 154 7.51 17.63 18.02
N SER A 155 7.78 18.90 17.72
CA SER A 155 6.72 19.91 17.71
C SER A 155 5.81 19.77 16.49
N ASP A 156 4.55 20.20 16.61
CA ASP A 156 3.59 20.23 15.49
C ASP A 156 4.14 21.02 14.29
N ALA A 157 4.84 22.12 14.54
CA ALA A 157 5.45 22.94 13.50
C ALA A 157 6.55 22.17 12.73
N PHE A 158 7.39 21.41 13.44
CA PHE A 158 8.39 20.55 12.80
C PHE A 158 7.72 19.46 11.97
N LEU A 159 6.71 18.76 12.52
CA LEU A 159 6.01 17.70 11.82
C LEU A 159 5.32 18.21 10.55
N ALA A 160 4.65 19.36 10.62
CA ALA A 160 4.00 19.98 9.47
C ALA A 160 4.99 20.30 8.35
N GLU A 161 6.12 20.94 8.67
CA GLU A 161 7.17 21.26 7.70
C GLU A 161 7.85 19.99 7.16
N PHE A 162 8.10 18.99 8.01
CA PHE A 162 8.69 17.72 7.60
C PHE A 162 7.81 17.03 6.56
N ARG A 163 6.49 16.91 6.81
CA ARG A 163 5.53 16.33 5.86
C ARG A 163 5.46 17.12 4.56
N ALA A 164 5.48 18.45 4.63
CA ALA A 164 5.50 19.30 3.45
C ALA A 164 6.74 19.05 2.58
N ARG A 165 7.91 18.85 3.21
CA ARG A 165 9.16 18.53 2.49
C ARG A 165 9.17 17.14 1.88
N GLN A 166 8.60 16.15 2.54
CA GLN A 166 8.45 14.80 1.97
C GLN A 166 7.59 14.84 0.71
N LEU A 167 6.44 15.53 0.77
CA LEU A 167 5.58 15.75 -0.39
C LEU A 167 6.30 16.51 -1.49
N ALA A 168 7.04 17.57 -1.14
CA ALA A 168 7.84 18.33 -2.12
C ALA A 168 8.91 17.45 -2.79
N ARG A 169 9.56 16.54 -2.06
CA ARG A 169 10.51 15.58 -2.62
C ARG A 169 9.82 14.59 -3.56
N SER A 170 8.69 14.00 -3.15
CA SER A 170 7.88 13.12 -4.00
C SER A 170 7.54 13.79 -5.34
N ARG A 171 7.07 15.05 -5.29
CA ARG A 171 6.76 15.86 -6.48
C ARG A 171 7.96 16.21 -7.36
N ARG A 172 9.15 16.43 -6.76
CA ARG A 172 10.39 16.62 -7.55
C ARG A 172 10.73 15.35 -8.35
N ILE A 173 10.60 14.18 -7.73
CA ILE A 173 10.82 12.89 -8.40
C ILE A 173 9.78 12.71 -9.51
N ASP A 174 8.49 12.99 -9.26
CA ASP A 174 7.43 12.95 -10.27
C ASP A 174 7.77 13.81 -11.49
N GLY A 175 8.17 15.08 -11.27
CA GLY A 175 8.56 15.99 -12.34
C GLY A 175 9.72 15.46 -13.19
N TRP A 176 10.78 14.97 -12.53
CA TRP A 176 11.92 14.37 -13.23
C TRP A 176 11.54 13.10 -14.01
N VAL A 177 10.68 12.26 -13.44
CA VAL A 177 10.21 11.02 -14.08
C VAL A 177 9.43 11.34 -15.36
N LEU A 178 8.47 12.29 -15.28
CA LEU A 178 7.67 12.70 -16.42
C LEU A 178 8.52 13.32 -17.53
N GLU A 179 9.42 14.25 -17.19
CA GLU A 179 10.32 14.89 -18.16
C GLU A 179 11.23 13.85 -18.83
N THR A 180 11.83 12.96 -18.03
CA THR A 180 12.73 11.92 -18.54
C THR A 180 11.98 10.96 -19.45
N LEU A 181 10.78 10.51 -19.06
CA LEU A 181 9.97 9.60 -19.86
C LEU A 181 9.57 10.24 -21.19
N SER A 182 9.12 11.50 -21.17
CA SER A 182 8.76 12.25 -22.37
C SER A 182 9.94 12.37 -23.34
N ARG A 183 11.12 12.74 -22.83
CA ARG A 183 12.34 12.86 -23.63
C ARG A 183 12.79 11.52 -24.22
N LEU A 184 12.69 10.43 -23.46
CA LEU A 184 13.00 9.09 -23.94
C LEU A 184 12.02 8.67 -25.04
N LYS A 185 10.71 8.85 -24.83
CA LYS A 185 9.68 8.55 -25.85
C LYS A 185 9.94 9.31 -27.16
N ALA A 186 10.31 10.59 -27.08
CA ALA A 186 10.62 11.40 -28.25
C ALA A 186 11.89 10.95 -29.01
N ARG A 187 12.90 10.43 -28.30
CA ARG A 187 14.18 10.01 -28.89
C ARG A 187 14.19 8.57 -29.39
N GLU A 188 13.59 7.66 -28.63
CA GLU A 188 13.75 6.21 -28.76
C GLU A 188 12.43 5.49 -29.11
N GLY A 189 11.31 6.21 -29.11
CA GLY A 189 9.98 5.67 -29.42
C GLY A 189 9.14 5.34 -28.19
N GLU A 190 7.87 5.00 -28.41
CA GLU A 190 6.84 4.85 -27.36
C GLU A 190 7.21 3.87 -26.24
N TYR A 191 7.99 2.84 -26.56
CA TYR A 191 8.41 1.78 -25.63
C TYR A 191 9.68 2.11 -24.82
N ALA A 192 10.27 3.28 -25.02
CA ALA A 192 11.47 3.69 -24.28
C ALA A 192 11.21 3.74 -22.77
N GLU A 193 12.17 3.27 -21.97
CA GLU A 193 12.04 3.11 -20.52
C GLU A 193 13.40 3.29 -19.84
N ARG A 194 13.39 3.61 -18.55
CA ARG A 194 14.58 3.70 -17.71
C ARG A 194 14.28 3.24 -16.29
N ALA A 195 15.17 2.40 -15.75
CA ALA A 195 15.21 2.13 -14.32
C ALA A 195 16.01 3.23 -13.58
N PHE A 196 15.63 3.52 -12.35
CA PHE A 196 16.34 4.42 -11.45
C PHE A 196 16.19 3.97 -9.99
N ILE A 197 16.97 4.60 -9.11
CA ILE A 197 17.03 4.28 -7.68
C ILE A 197 16.45 5.45 -6.90
N VAL A 198 15.66 5.16 -5.87
CA VAL A 198 15.16 6.15 -4.91
C VAL A 198 15.86 5.93 -3.57
N HIS A 199 16.65 6.92 -3.15
CA HIS A 199 17.43 6.85 -1.90
C HIS A 199 16.62 7.33 -0.69
N GLY A 200 17.00 6.96 0.54
CA GLY A 200 16.33 7.43 1.77
C GLY A 200 14.81 7.24 1.76
N THR A 201 14.31 6.01 1.97
CA THR A 201 12.87 5.67 1.86
C THR A 201 12.28 5.10 3.16
N MET A 202 12.87 5.41 4.30
CA MET A 202 12.37 5.02 5.62
C MET A 202 12.71 6.10 6.65
N ALA A 203 12.21 7.32 6.45
CA ALA A 203 12.42 8.47 7.32
C ALA A 203 11.06 9.05 7.72
N ASP A 204 10.37 8.33 8.61
CA ASP A 204 9.11 8.79 9.19
C ASP A 204 9.29 9.17 10.67
N PRO A 205 8.90 10.39 11.11
CA PRO A 205 8.95 10.78 12.51
C PRO A 205 8.23 9.81 13.46
N ARG A 206 7.18 9.11 12.99
CA ARG A 206 6.43 8.10 13.77
C ARG A 206 7.32 6.97 14.29
N TRP A 207 8.43 6.66 13.61
CA TRP A 207 9.33 5.60 14.06
C TRP A 207 10.21 6.03 15.22
N LEU A 208 10.41 7.33 15.43
CA LEU A 208 11.29 7.87 16.48
C LEU A 208 10.50 8.48 17.64
N ASP A 209 9.34 9.06 17.36
CA ASP A 209 8.45 9.66 18.35
C ASP A 209 7.17 8.83 18.51
N PRO A 210 6.96 8.16 19.66
CA PRO A 210 5.75 7.39 19.91
C PRO A 210 4.48 8.24 20.06
N ALA A 211 4.59 9.56 20.25
CA ALA A 211 3.42 10.43 20.32
C ALA A 211 2.82 10.73 18.93
N VAL A 212 3.61 10.62 17.86
CA VAL A 212 3.13 10.86 16.49
C VAL A 212 2.35 9.64 16.01
N ASP A 213 1.06 9.78 15.74
CA ASP A 213 0.17 8.65 15.35
C ASP A 213 0.27 7.50 16.37
N ALA A 214 0.05 7.83 17.65
CA ALA A 214 0.35 6.98 18.79
C ALA A 214 -0.35 5.61 18.73
N ASN A 215 0.40 4.54 19.04
CA ASN A 215 -0.08 3.17 19.15
C ASN A 215 0.89 2.33 20.01
N ASP A 216 0.66 1.02 20.13
CA ASP A 216 1.44 0.10 20.96
C ASP A 216 2.76 -0.37 20.31
N ARG A 217 3.21 0.27 19.22
CA ARG A 217 4.47 -0.09 18.55
C ARG A 217 5.67 0.16 19.45
N ALA A 218 6.70 -0.66 19.29
CA ALA A 218 7.98 -0.39 19.94
C ALA A 218 8.64 0.87 19.32
N PRO A 219 8.98 1.91 20.11
CA PRO A 219 9.68 3.07 19.61
C PRO A 219 11.05 2.72 19.00
N GLY A 220 11.50 3.48 18.00
CA GLY A 220 12.77 3.26 17.32
C GLY A 220 12.75 2.08 16.34
N ARG A 221 11.56 1.57 15.96
CA ARG A 221 11.41 0.43 15.07
C ARG A 221 10.35 0.67 14.00
N CYS A 222 10.60 0.09 12.83
CA CYS A 222 9.63 -0.13 11.77
C CYS A 222 9.56 -1.64 11.47
N TYR A 223 8.63 -2.08 10.63
CA TYR A 223 8.43 -3.48 10.25
C TYR A 223 9.65 -4.17 9.61
N LEU A 224 10.66 -3.40 9.18
CA LEU A 224 11.94 -3.90 8.65
C LEU A 224 13.10 -3.83 9.66
N GLY A 225 12.88 -3.30 10.87
CA GLY A 225 13.89 -3.17 11.92
C GLY A 225 14.23 -1.72 12.27
N ASP A 226 15.52 -1.42 12.46
CA ASP A 226 16.01 -0.07 12.75
C ASP A 226 15.78 0.85 11.54
N PRO A 227 14.90 1.86 11.64
CA PRO A 227 14.52 2.70 10.50
C PRO A 227 15.71 3.48 9.92
N ARG A 228 16.74 3.79 10.72
CA ARG A 228 17.98 4.44 10.25
C ARG A 228 18.76 3.54 9.28
N LEU A 229 18.90 2.25 9.61
CA LEU A 229 19.57 1.27 8.75
C LEU A 229 18.75 0.99 7.50
N ILE A 230 17.42 0.94 7.65
CA ILE A 230 16.51 0.65 6.54
C ILE A 230 16.40 1.80 5.56
N ASN A 231 16.54 3.05 6.00
CA ASN A 231 16.43 4.24 5.15
C ASN A 231 17.31 4.15 3.89
N ASP A 232 18.50 3.55 4.03
CA ASP A 232 19.44 3.34 2.93
C ASP A 232 19.66 1.87 2.55
N SER A 233 18.84 0.96 3.09
CA SER A 233 18.88 -0.46 2.75
C SER A 233 18.40 -0.73 1.32
N PRO A 234 18.94 -1.78 0.65
CA PRO A 234 18.39 -2.26 -0.62
C PRO A 234 16.94 -2.76 -0.50
N GLY A 235 16.46 -3.07 0.70
CA GLY A 235 15.09 -3.52 0.96
C GLY A 235 14.05 -2.41 1.15
N GLY A 236 14.41 -1.14 0.97
CA GLY A 236 13.47 -0.02 1.09
C GLY A 236 12.33 -0.06 0.05
N LEU A 237 11.14 0.43 0.41
CA LEU A 237 10.03 0.54 -0.53
C LEU A 237 10.36 1.48 -1.69
N GLY A 238 9.99 1.10 -2.91
CA GLY A 238 10.24 1.90 -4.11
C GLY A 238 11.72 2.07 -4.47
N ARG A 239 12.65 1.41 -3.76
CA ARG A 239 14.11 1.60 -3.89
C ARG A 239 14.60 1.45 -5.32
N PHE A 240 14.09 0.46 -6.03
CA PHE A 240 14.38 0.22 -7.43
C PHE A 240 13.06 0.31 -8.19
N THR A 241 13.02 1.12 -9.23
CA THR A 241 11.79 1.34 -10.00
C THR A 241 12.09 1.79 -11.42
N THR A 242 11.15 1.59 -12.35
CA THR A 242 11.16 2.23 -13.66
C THR A 242 10.34 3.52 -13.64
N LEU A 243 10.46 4.34 -14.70
CA LEU A 243 9.68 5.59 -14.82
C LEU A 243 8.18 5.31 -14.76
N ARG A 244 7.70 4.31 -15.53
CA ARG A 244 6.28 3.92 -15.53
C ARG A 244 5.82 3.31 -14.22
N SER A 245 6.68 2.48 -13.63
CA SER A 245 6.42 1.84 -12.34
C SER A 245 6.27 2.87 -11.23
N TRP A 246 7.13 3.89 -11.21
CA TRP A 246 7.01 5.03 -10.30
C TRP A 246 5.66 5.74 -10.43
N LEU A 247 5.28 6.15 -11.64
CA LEU A 247 4.00 6.85 -11.85
C LEU A 247 2.79 5.98 -11.48
N SER A 248 2.83 4.68 -11.76
CA SER A 248 1.71 3.77 -11.48
C SER A 248 1.59 3.41 -9.99
N GLN A 249 2.69 3.30 -9.25
CA GLN A 249 2.68 2.80 -7.87
C GLN A 249 2.95 3.86 -6.80
N TRP A 250 3.93 4.72 -7.04
CA TRP A 250 4.64 5.45 -5.99
C TRP A 250 4.39 6.95 -6.03
N SER A 251 4.08 7.49 -7.21
CA SER A 251 3.75 8.90 -7.39
C SER A 251 2.51 9.29 -6.62
N HIS A 252 2.64 10.36 -5.83
CA HIS A 252 1.54 10.92 -5.04
C HIS A 252 0.43 11.48 -5.91
N ASP A 253 0.78 12.27 -6.93
CA ASP A 253 -0.20 13.01 -7.73
C ASP A 253 -0.71 12.22 -8.95
N HIS A 254 -0.04 11.13 -9.34
CA HIS A 254 -0.33 10.43 -10.60
C HIS A 254 -0.85 9.00 -10.47
N SER A 255 -0.61 8.28 -9.36
CA SER A 255 -1.07 6.89 -9.25
C SER A 255 -2.60 6.81 -9.23
N ASN A 256 -3.17 5.96 -10.09
CA ASN A 256 -4.60 5.66 -10.06
C ASN A 256 -5.01 4.80 -8.85
N ALA A 257 -4.05 4.10 -8.23
CA ALA A 257 -4.29 3.16 -7.15
C ALA A 257 -4.24 3.80 -5.75
N ASP A 258 -4.83 5.00 -5.63
CA ASP A 258 -5.08 5.62 -4.34
C ASP A 258 -6.32 4.99 -3.68
N GLY A 259 -6.10 4.20 -2.63
CA GLY A 259 -7.18 3.54 -1.91
C GLY A 259 -8.15 4.50 -1.23
N VAL A 260 -7.74 5.70 -0.82
CA VAL A 260 -8.66 6.68 -0.23
C VAL A 260 -9.62 7.21 -1.30
N ALA A 261 -9.09 7.65 -2.44
CA ALA A 261 -9.91 8.10 -3.56
C ALA A 261 -10.79 6.96 -4.13
N CYS A 262 -10.28 5.73 -4.19
CA CYS A 262 -11.04 4.58 -4.66
C CYS A 262 -12.14 4.15 -3.67
N GLY A 263 -11.90 4.31 -2.36
CA GLY A 263 -12.87 3.99 -1.31
C GLY A 263 -14.23 4.65 -1.51
N ALA A 264 -14.25 5.92 -1.93
CA ALA A 264 -15.49 6.67 -2.15
C ALA A 264 -16.37 6.11 -3.30
N ARG A 265 -15.83 5.19 -4.11
CA ARG A 265 -16.54 4.57 -5.24
C ARG A 265 -17.01 3.15 -4.95
N ILE A 266 -16.72 2.60 -3.78
CA ILE A 266 -17.10 1.23 -3.38
C ILE A 266 -18.58 1.17 -3.03
N ASN A 267 -19.28 0.11 -3.47
CA ASN A 267 -20.71 -0.10 -3.23
C ASN A 267 -21.03 -1.41 -2.49
N VAL A 268 -20.01 -2.17 -2.09
CA VAL A 268 -20.14 -3.43 -1.33
C VAL A 268 -19.72 -3.26 0.13
N PRO A 269 -20.19 -4.15 1.05
CA PRO A 269 -19.79 -4.10 2.46
C PRO A 269 -18.28 -4.18 2.66
N VAL A 270 -17.79 -3.42 3.65
CA VAL A 270 -16.36 -3.33 3.97
C VAL A 270 -16.09 -3.71 5.43
N LEU A 271 -15.13 -4.60 5.66
CA LEU A 271 -14.53 -4.84 6.97
C LEU A 271 -13.14 -4.24 7.01
N VAL A 272 -12.84 -3.45 8.03
CA VAL A 272 -11.50 -2.92 8.31
C VAL A 272 -11.00 -3.53 9.61
N ILE A 273 -9.84 -4.17 9.57
CA ILE A 273 -9.14 -4.66 10.75
C ILE A 273 -7.81 -3.92 10.88
N GLY A 274 -7.63 -3.21 11.99
CA GLY A 274 -6.36 -2.63 12.40
C GLY A 274 -5.67 -3.46 13.50
N ASN A 275 -4.38 -3.23 13.68
CA ASN A 275 -3.57 -3.88 14.71
C ASN A 275 -2.98 -2.79 15.62
N SER A 276 -3.19 -2.86 16.93
CA SER A 276 -2.81 -1.74 17.82
C SER A 276 -1.30 -1.58 18.00
N ALA A 277 -0.49 -2.62 17.75
CA ALA A 277 0.97 -2.59 17.80
C ALA A 277 1.63 -2.67 16.41
N ASP A 278 0.92 -2.25 15.36
CA ASP A 278 1.42 -2.26 13.98
C ASP A 278 2.58 -1.25 13.78
N ASP A 279 3.70 -1.74 13.24
CA ASP A 279 4.93 -1.01 12.94
C ASP A 279 5.17 -0.80 11.43
N ALA A 280 4.13 -1.01 10.61
CA ALA A 280 4.05 -0.66 9.20
C ALA A 280 2.85 0.23 8.88
N CYS A 281 1.65 -0.22 9.25
CA CYS A 281 0.36 0.39 8.96
C CYS A 281 -0.25 0.94 10.27
N THR A 282 0.20 2.12 10.66
CA THR A 282 -0.20 2.79 11.90
C THR A 282 -1.71 3.13 11.94
N PRO A 283 -2.28 3.49 13.12
CA PRO A 283 -3.72 3.67 13.28
C PRO A 283 -4.35 4.65 12.30
N SER A 284 -3.65 5.74 11.94
CA SER A 284 -4.17 6.67 10.93
C SER A 284 -4.48 6.02 9.58
N HIS A 285 -3.72 5.01 9.13
CA HIS A 285 -4.05 4.27 7.91
C HIS A 285 -5.36 3.52 8.05
N THR A 286 -5.53 2.80 9.17
CA THR A 286 -6.75 2.05 9.47
C THR A 286 -7.96 2.98 9.50
N GLN A 287 -7.86 4.11 10.21
CA GLN A 287 -8.95 5.07 10.33
C GLN A 287 -9.30 5.71 8.99
N ARG A 288 -8.30 6.13 8.20
CA ARG A 288 -8.51 6.68 6.84
C ARG A 288 -9.18 5.69 5.90
N LEU A 289 -8.86 4.40 6.00
CA LEU A 289 -9.51 3.33 5.22
C LEU A 289 -10.96 3.10 5.64
N TYR A 290 -11.27 3.19 6.93
CA TYR A 290 -12.65 3.13 7.40
C TYR A 290 -13.44 4.37 6.94
N ASP A 291 -12.84 5.55 7.09
CA ASP A 291 -13.49 6.83 6.82
C ASP A 291 -13.72 7.09 5.33
N CYS A 292 -12.96 6.46 4.42
CA CYS A 292 -13.10 6.66 2.98
C CYS A 292 -14.27 5.89 2.33
N VAL A 293 -14.99 5.05 3.08
CA VAL A 293 -16.12 4.24 2.59
C VAL A 293 -17.46 4.53 3.31
N PRO A 294 -17.84 5.79 3.61
CA PRO A 294 -19.02 6.10 4.43
C PRO A 294 -20.36 5.74 3.78
N GLN A 295 -20.36 5.53 2.47
CA GLN A 295 -21.54 5.23 1.67
C GLN A 295 -21.97 3.76 1.72
N VAL A 296 -21.16 2.87 2.30
CA VAL A 296 -21.46 1.44 2.43
C VAL A 296 -21.54 1.01 3.89
N GLU A 297 -22.11 -0.16 4.12
CA GLU A 297 -22.02 -0.77 5.43
C GLU A 297 -20.57 -1.15 5.74
N ARG A 298 -20.04 -0.57 6.83
CA ARG A 298 -18.63 -0.66 7.21
C ARG A 298 -18.46 -1.02 8.68
N GLU A 299 -17.54 -1.92 8.95
CA GLU A 299 -17.17 -2.35 10.30
C GLU A 299 -15.68 -2.12 10.52
N LEU A 300 -15.30 -1.67 11.73
CA LEU A 300 -13.91 -1.48 12.13
C LEU A 300 -13.64 -2.30 13.40
N HIS A 301 -12.60 -3.11 13.36
CA HIS A 301 -12.11 -3.87 14.51
C HIS A 301 -10.62 -3.63 14.71
N ILE A 302 -10.19 -3.45 15.95
CA ILE A 302 -8.78 -3.36 16.33
C ILE A 302 -8.39 -4.64 17.07
N ILE A 303 -7.34 -5.32 16.62
CA ILE A 303 -6.76 -6.46 17.32
C ILE A 303 -5.71 -5.93 18.28
N GLU A 304 -6.07 -5.85 19.56
CA GLU A 304 -5.22 -5.26 20.59
C GLU A 304 -3.93 -6.06 20.80
N GLY A 305 -2.80 -5.36 20.85
CA GLY A 305 -1.44 -5.91 20.97
C GLY A 305 -0.90 -6.61 19.72
N ALA A 306 -1.66 -6.70 18.62
CA ALA A 306 -1.18 -7.35 17.40
C ALA A 306 -0.14 -6.50 16.67
N THR A 307 0.92 -7.16 16.19
CA THR A 307 1.91 -6.60 15.25
C THR A 307 1.46 -6.77 13.80
N HIS A 308 2.12 -6.13 12.84
CA HIS A 308 1.73 -6.17 11.42
C HIS A 308 1.58 -7.60 10.86
N TYR A 309 2.50 -8.49 11.24
CA TYR A 309 2.56 -9.86 10.74
C TYR A 309 2.08 -10.92 11.73
N TYR A 310 1.56 -10.56 12.91
CA TYR A 310 1.24 -11.51 13.98
C TYR A 310 2.42 -12.45 14.31
N ALA A 311 3.66 -11.97 14.12
CA ALA A 311 4.85 -12.79 14.25
C ALA A 311 5.01 -13.21 15.71
N PHE A 312 5.03 -14.52 15.95
CA PHE A 312 5.04 -15.11 17.30
C PHE A 312 3.81 -14.74 18.15
N GLN A 313 2.67 -14.41 17.53
CA GLN A 313 1.41 -14.05 18.19
C GLN A 313 0.23 -14.93 17.72
N PRO A 314 0.27 -16.27 17.94
CA PRO A 314 -0.76 -17.19 17.44
C PRO A 314 -2.17 -16.89 17.99
N GLU A 315 -2.28 -16.38 19.21
CA GLU A 315 -3.53 -15.95 19.82
C GLU A 315 -4.14 -14.74 19.11
N LYS A 316 -3.32 -13.76 18.71
CA LYS A 316 -3.76 -12.57 17.96
C LYS A 316 -4.13 -12.90 16.53
N LEU A 317 -3.40 -13.83 15.92
CA LEU A 317 -3.77 -14.39 14.63
C LEU A 317 -5.15 -15.09 14.68
N ALA A 318 -5.40 -15.90 15.71
CA ALA A 318 -6.68 -16.59 15.89
C ALA A 318 -7.83 -15.60 16.15
N GLU A 319 -7.58 -14.54 16.94
CA GLU A 319 -8.52 -13.45 17.17
C GLU A 319 -8.92 -12.76 15.85
N ALA A 320 -7.93 -12.35 15.04
CA ALA A 320 -8.15 -11.72 13.74
C ALA A 320 -8.93 -12.63 12.77
N ALA A 321 -8.56 -13.92 12.71
CA ALA A 321 -9.27 -14.90 11.88
C ALA A 321 -10.72 -15.13 12.36
N GLY A 322 -10.95 -15.09 13.67
CA GLY A 322 -12.27 -15.18 14.28
C GLY A 322 -13.18 -14.01 13.88
N VAL A 323 -12.67 -12.78 13.93
CA VAL A 323 -13.39 -11.57 13.49
C VAL A 323 -13.77 -11.67 12.01
N VAL A 324 -12.82 -12.08 11.15
CA VAL A 324 -13.10 -12.27 9.72
C VAL A 324 -14.19 -13.33 9.52
N LYS A 325 -14.07 -14.48 10.17
CA LYS A 325 -15.04 -15.57 10.03
C LYS A 325 -16.43 -15.15 10.47
N ASP A 326 -16.56 -14.50 11.63
CA ASP A 326 -17.83 -13.99 12.12
C ASP A 326 -18.47 -13.02 11.13
N TRP A 327 -17.68 -12.08 10.61
CA TRP A 327 -18.16 -11.13 9.61
C TRP A 327 -18.64 -11.84 8.34
N LEU A 328 -17.88 -12.80 7.81
CA LEU A 328 -18.29 -13.58 6.63
C LEU A 328 -19.63 -14.30 6.87
N VAL A 329 -19.80 -14.96 8.01
CA VAL A 329 -21.04 -15.67 8.37
C VAL A 329 -22.22 -14.72 8.51
N ARG A 330 -22.07 -13.60 9.25
CA ARG A 330 -23.14 -12.61 9.42
C ARG A 330 -23.59 -11.99 8.10
N ARG A 331 -22.73 -11.99 7.08
CA ARG A 331 -22.99 -11.47 5.74
C ARG A 331 -23.51 -12.52 4.75
N GLY A 332 -23.52 -13.80 5.12
CA GLY A 332 -23.84 -14.89 4.20
C GLY A 332 -22.80 -15.05 3.09
N PHE A 333 -21.52 -14.89 3.43
CA PHE A 333 -20.37 -15.10 2.53
C PHE A 333 -19.62 -16.43 2.80
N ASP A 334 -20.10 -17.25 3.73
CA ASP A 334 -19.51 -18.53 4.13
C ASP A 334 -19.73 -19.67 3.11
#